data_AF-A0A3P6TT61-F1
#
_entry.id   AF-A0A3P6TT61-F1
#
_cell.length_a   1.000
_cell.length_b   1.000
_cell.length_c   1.000
_cell.angle_alpha   90.00
_cell.angle_beta   90.00
_cell.angle_gamma   90.00
#
_symmetry.space_group_name_H-M   'P 1'
#
loop_
_entity.id
_entity.type
_entity.pdbx_description
1 polymer ?
#
loop_
_entity_poly.entity_id
_entity_poly.type
_entity_poly.pdbx_seq_one_letter_code
_entity_poly.pdbx_strand_id
1 'polypeptide(L)'
;MYGVGHGELSEDFKKYVEQRQYYLRNREQIKEVSFSMKNFFMVQLNRNEIQVAEKVGFTDIVVENMTERFKEILGEERERVEKNKDEFLFRFSQKEYDSLVNGWNAKLKYIADDNHNWNFFLAVKPHKKNCSVATLVTALAVANHSEDASQ
;
A
#
# COMPACT_ATOMS: atom_id res chain seq x y z
N MET A 1 -5.70 -3.92 -1.57
CA MET A 1 -4.49 -4.45 -0.90
C MET A 1 -4.78 -4.62 0.59
N TYR A 2 -4.17 -5.60 1.26
CA TYR A 2 -4.28 -5.69 2.71
C TYR A 2 -3.52 -4.54 3.38
N GLY A 3 -4.06 -4.05 4.48
CA GLY A 3 -3.46 -3.02 5.31
C GLY A 3 -3.84 -3.20 6.77
N VAL A 4 -3.42 -2.24 7.59
CA VAL A 4 -3.76 -2.16 9.01
C VAL A 4 -4.70 -1.00 9.26
N GLY A 5 -5.62 -1.16 10.22
CA GLY A 5 -6.43 -0.09 10.75
C GLY A 5 -5.73 0.64 11.90
N HIS A 6 -6.52 1.18 12.82
CA HIS A 6 -6.07 1.94 13.99
C HIS A 6 -6.30 1.20 15.31
N GLY A 7 -6.91 0.01 15.27
CA GLY A 7 -7.08 -0.83 16.45
C GLY A 7 -5.74 -1.32 17.03
N GLU A 8 -5.74 -1.65 18.32
CA GLU A 8 -4.59 -2.28 18.96
C GLU A 8 -4.35 -3.65 18.33
N LEU A 9 -3.14 -3.89 17.83
CA LEU A 9 -2.81 -5.13 17.14
C LEU A 9 -2.75 -6.31 18.12
N SER A 10 -3.66 -7.27 17.93
CA SER A 10 -3.66 -8.52 18.68
C SER A 10 -2.42 -9.37 18.38
N GLU A 11 -1.99 -10.17 19.36
CA GLU A 11 -0.82 -11.06 19.19
C GLU A 11 -1.03 -12.11 18.09
N ASP A 12 -2.25 -12.62 17.95
CA ASP A 12 -2.61 -13.56 16.88
C ASP A 12 -2.47 -12.90 15.50
N PHE A 13 -2.87 -11.64 15.37
CA PHE A 13 -2.70 -10.89 14.14
C PHE A 13 -1.23 -10.62 13.83
N LYS A 14 -0.41 -10.23 14.82
CA LYS A 14 1.03 -10.04 14.64
C LYS A 14 1.71 -11.31 14.12
N LYS A 15 1.43 -12.46 14.74
CA LYS A 15 1.93 -13.77 14.29
C LYS A 15 1.44 -14.10 12.88
N TYR A 16 0.18 -13.82 12.56
CA TYR A 16 -0.37 -14.01 11.21
C TYR A 16 0.39 -13.17 10.17
N VAL A 17 0.63 -11.90 10.46
CA VAL A 17 1.39 -10.97 9.58
C VAL A 17 2.82 -11.45 9.39
N GLU A 18 3.49 -11.86 10.46
CA GLU A 18 4.85 -12.39 10.44
C GLU A 18 4.92 -13.69 9.62
N GLN A 19 4.05 -14.67 9.89
CA GLN A 19 4.02 -15.93 9.14
C GLN A 19 3.79 -15.73 7.63
N ARG A 20 3.04 -14.69 7.26
CA ARG A 20 2.76 -14.33 5.87
C ARG A 20 3.76 -13.36 5.26
N GLN A 21 4.74 -12.90 6.04
CA GLN A 21 5.77 -11.94 5.63
C GLN A 21 5.15 -10.67 5.01
N TYR A 22 4.05 -10.19 5.61
CA TYR A 22 3.35 -8.99 5.13
C TYR A 22 3.97 -7.71 5.67
N TYR A 23 4.12 -6.72 4.79
CA TYR A 23 4.46 -5.34 5.14
C TYR A 23 3.21 -4.46 4.96
N LEU A 24 2.39 -4.41 6.00
CA LEU A 24 1.10 -3.71 5.95
C LEU A 24 1.27 -2.23 6.27
N ARG A 25 0.47 -1.39 5.60
CA ARG A 25 0.37 0.06 5.84
C ARG A 25 -1.09 0.46 6.02
N ASN A 26 -1.33 1.48 6.82
CA ASN A 26 -2.63 2.14 6.87
C ASN A 26 -2.79 3.12 5.69
N ARG A 27 -3.99 3.69 5.53
CA ARG A 27 -4.33 4.55 4.39
C ARG A 27 -3.56 5.87 4.43
N GLU A 28 -3.32 6.41 5.61
CA GLU A 28 -2.60 7.66 5.83
C GLU A 28 -1.14 7.51 5.40
N GLN A 29 -0.49 6.41 5.76
CA GLN A 29 0.86 6.07 5.32
C GLN A 29 0.93 5.87 3.80
N ILE A 30 -0.09 5.24 3.19
CA ILE A 30 -0.16 5.09 1.72
C ILE A 30 -0.36 6.46 1.04
N LYS A 31 -1.24 7.31 1.60
CA LYS A 31 -1.46 8.68 1.13
C LYS A 31 -0.19 9.51 1.28
N GLU A 32 0.50 9.44 2.41
CA GLU A 32 1.72 10.20 2.67
C GLU A 32 2.83 9.84 1.68
N VAL A 33 3.04 8.54 1.42
CA VAL A 33 3.95 8.09 0.36
C VAL A 33 3.56 8.67 -1.01
N SER A 34 2.27 8.91 -1.23
CA SER A 34 1.73 9.48 -2.46
C SER A 34 1.70 11.03 -2.48
N PHE A 35 1.70 11.71 -1.33
CA PHE A 35 1.50 13.17 -1.19
C PHE A 35 2.72 13.95 -0.68
N SER A 36 3.62 13.34 0.09
CA SER A 36 4.86 13.97 0.62
C SER A 36 5.82 14.46 -0.49
N MET A 37 5.41 14.25 -1.73
CA MET A 37 5.97 14.70 -3.00
C MET A 37 5.86 16.21 -3.33
N LYS A 38 5.29 17.08 -2.47
CA LYS A 38 5.15 18.53 -2.80
C LYS A 38 6.30 19.44 -2.37
N ASN A 39 7.19 19.01 -1.46
CA ASN A 39 8.19 19.90 -0.84
C ASN A 39 9.66 19.55 -1.15
N PHE A 40 9.98 19.21 -2.40
CA PHE A 40 11.37 19.07 -2.86
C PHE A 40 11.89 20.37 -3.50
N PHE A 41 11.94 21.46 -2.73
CA PHE A 41 12.79 22.61 -3.07
C PHE A 41 13.55 23.21 -1.88
N MET A 42 13.39 22.67 -0.66
CA MET A 42 13.95 23.28 0.56
C MET A 42 14.57 22.28 1.54
N VAL A 43 15.11 21.14 1.08
CA VAL A 43 15.99 20.30 1.92
C VAL A 43 17.13 19.77 1.07
N GLN A 44 18.07 20.66 0.78
CA GLN A 44 19.40 20.28 0.31
C GLN A 44 20.44 20.83 1.28
N LEU A 45 20.22 20.64 2.59
CA LEU A 45 21.24 20.83 3.60
C LEU A 45 21.02 19.84 4.76
N ASN A 46 22.00 18.93 4.89
CA ASN A 46 22.38 18.16 6.08
C ASN A 46 21.86 16.72 6.26
N ARG A 47 22.87 15.84 6.15
CA ARG A 47 23.14 14.59 6.87
C ARG A 47 22.40 13.31 6.45
N ASN A 48 23.20 12.47 5.80
CA ASN A 48 23.54 11.08 6.15
C ASN A 48 22.38 10.18 6.58
N GLU A 49 22.18 9.13 5.76
CA GLU A 49 21.24 8.00 5.87
C GLU A 49 19.84 8.21 5.26
N ILE A 50 19.75 8.17 3.93
CA ILE A 50 18.49 7.84 3.25
C ILE A 50 18.77 6.71 2.26
N GLN A 51 18.49 5.49 2.69
CA GLN A 51 18.42 4.33 1.81
C GLN A 51 17.17 4.45 0.94
N VAL A 52 17.44 4.54 -0.37
CA VAL A 52 16.62 4.12 -1.52
C VAL A 52 15.09 4.15 -1.34
N ALA A 53 14.47 5.19 -1.90
CA ALA A 53 13.22 5.07 -2.66
C ALA A 53 13.11 6.24 -3.64
N GLU A 54 13.26 5.95 -4.93
CA GLU A 54 13.04 6.88 -6.03
C GLU A 54 11.53 7.19 -6.17
N LYS A 55 11.23 8.45 -6.52
CA LYS A 55 9.96 9.14 -6.26
C LYS A 55 8.98 9.00 -7.43
N VAL A 56 7.68 8.79 -7.18
CA VAL A 56 6.70 8.56 -8.26
C VAL A 56 5.64 9.66 -8.30
N GLY A 57 5.71 10.55 -9.30
CA GLY A 57 4.94 11.80 -9.49
C GLY A 57 3.40 11.73 -9.60
N PHE A 58 2.72 10.71 -9.09
CA PHE A 58 1.28 10.47 -9.28
C PHE A 58 0.36 11.66 -8.91
N THR A 59 -0.70 11.84 -9.69
CA THR A 59 -1.81 12.78 -9.49
C THR A 59 -3.12 12.02 -9.25
N ASP A 60 -4.18 12.73 -8.89
CA ASP A 60 -5.55 12.18 -8.79
C ASP A 60 -5.64 10.93 -7.88
N ILE A 61 -5.00 11.03 -6.71
CA ILE A 61 -4.89 9.92 -5.75
C ILE A 61 -6.23 9.71 -5.04
N VAL A 62 -6.76 8.50 -5.16
CA VAL A 62 -7.94 8.00 -4.46
C VAL A 62 -7.51 6.87 -3.53
N VAL A 63 -7.92 6.96 -2.27
CA VAL A 63 -7.69 5.91 -1.27
C VAL A 63 -8.96 5.67 -0.48
N GLU A 64 -9.44 4.43 -0.51
CA GLU A 64 -10.69 4.04 0.14
C GLU A 64 -10.47 2.86 1.08
N ASN A 65 -11.28 2.81 2.14
CA ASN A 65 -11.35 1.65 3.03
C ASN A 65 -12.49 0.75 2.54
N MET A 66 -12.18 -0.40 1.97
CA MET A 66 -13.14 -1.40 1.50
C MET A 66 -13.36 -2.53 2.50
N THR A 67 -12.98 -2.34 3.78
CA THR A 67 -13.02 -3.42 4.79
C THR A 67 -14.42 -3.95 5.04
N GLU A 68 -15.48 -3.13 4.97
CA GLU A 68 -16.86 -3.63 5.07
C GLU A 68 -17.20 -4.58 3.91
N ARG A 69 -16.84 -4.21 2.67
CA ARG A 69 -17.02 -5.12 1.53
C ARG A 69 -16.19 -6.39 1.67
N PHE A 70 -14.99 -6.28 2.24
CA PHE A 70 -14.14 -7.46 2.51
C PHE A 70 -14.80 -8.39 3.53
N LYS A 71 -15.37 -7.85 4.60
CA LYS A 71 -16.11 -8.60 5.61
C LYS A 71 -17.30 -9.35 5.03
N GLU A 72 -18.09 -8.69 4.17
CA GLU A 72 -19.21 -9.32 3.45
C GLU A 72 -18.73 -10.52 2.61
N ILE A 73 -17.71 -10.30 1.76
CA ILE A 73 -17.14 -11.35 0.91
C ILE A 73 -16.66 -12.53 1.76
N LEU A 74 -15.89 -12.28 2.83
CA LEU A 74 -15.42 -13.36 3.70
C LEU A 74 -16.56 -14.15 4.34
N GLY A 75 -17.66 -13.47 4.72
CA GLY A 75 -18.86 -14.11 5.24
C GLY A 75 -19.53 -15.01 4.20
N GLU A 76 -19.79 -14.47 3.00
CA GLU A 76 -20.40 -15.19 1.88
C GLU A 76 -19.56 -16.40 1.43
N GLU A 77 -18.24 -16.23 1.31
CA GLU A 77 -17.30 -17.27 0.92
C GLU A 77 -17.25 -18.41 1.94
N ARG A 78 -17.19 -18.07 3.24
CA ARG A 78 -17.23 -19.06 4.32
C ARG A 78 -18.54 -19.84 4.31
N GLU A 79 -19.67 -19.14 4.28
CA GLU A 79 -20.98 -19.77 4.28
C GLU A 79 -21.16 -20.72 3.07
N ARG A 80 -20.67 -20.31 1.89
CA ARG A 80 -20.73 -21.15 0.70
C ARG A 80 -19.94 -22.45 0.85
N VAL A 81 -18.74 -22.40 1.43
CA VAL A 81 -17.93 -23.61 1.66
C VAL A 81 -18.56 -24.49 2.74
N GLU A 82 -19.08 -23.90 3.81
CA GLU A 82 -19.77 -24.64 4.88
C GLU A 82 -21.01 -25.37 4.36
N LYS A 83 -21.82 -24.72 3.52
CA LYS A 83 -23.01 -25.32 2.88
C LYS A 83 -22.68 -26.45 1.92
N ASN A 84 -21.51 -26.40 1.27
CA ASN A 84 -21.08 -27.39 0.26
C ASN A 84 -19.89 -28.22 0.77
N LYS A 85 -19.85 -28.51 2.08
CA LYS A 85 -18.73 -29.20 2.72
C LYS A 85 -18.42 -30.56 2.09
N ASP A 86 -19.45 -31.35 1.77
CA ASP A 86 -19.26 -32.69 1.19
C ASP A 86 -18.59 -32.63 -0.19
N GLU A 87 -18.98 -31.65 -1.02
CA GLU A 87 -18.35 -31.41 -2.32
C GLU A 87 -16.88 -30.97 -2.15
N PHE A 88 -16.60 -30.12 -1.14
CA PHE A 88 -15.24 -29.73 -0.83
C PHE A 88 -14.39 -30.93 -0.39
N LEU A 89 -14.90 -31.76 0.51
CA LEU A 89 -14.18 -32.93 1.04
C LEU A 89 -14.01 -34.06 0.02
N PHE A 90 -14.84 -34.09 -1.02
CA PHE A 90 -14.60 -34.97 -2.17
C PHE A 90 -13.31 -34.62 -2.93
N ARG A 91 -12.89 -33.35 -2.89
CA ARG A 91 -11.74 -32.83 -3.65
C ARG A 91 -10.52 -32.52 -2.79
N PHE A 92 -10.72 -32.27 -1.51
CA PHE A 92 -9.72 -31.77 -0.57
C PHE A 92 -9.81 -32.49 0.77
N SER A 93 -8.76 -32.39 1.57
CA SER A 93 -8.73 -32.98 2.90
C SER A 93 -9.52 -32.17 3.94
N GLN A 94 -9.92 -32.84 5.03
CA GLN A 94 -10.51 -32.19 6.19
C GLN A 94 -9.59 -31.08 6.76
N LYS A 95 -8.27 -31.29 6.73
CA LYS A 95 -7.28 -30.31 7.18
C LYS A 95 -7.32 -29.02 6.35
N GLU A 96 -7.50 -29.13 5.03
CA GLU A 96 -7.61 -27.97 4.15
C GLU A 96 -8.92 -27.22 4.38
N TYR A 97 -10.03 -27.95 4.57
CA TYR A 97 -11.31 -27.37 4.95
C TYR A 97 -11.20 -26.58 6.25
N ASP A 98 -10.66 -27.20 7.31
CA ASP A 98 -10.52 -26.58 8.62
C ASP A 98 -9.60 -25.36 8.55
N SER A 99 -8.49 -25.45 7.81
CA SER A 99 -7.56 -24.34 7.58
C SER A 99 -8.26 -23.15 6.90
N LEU A 100 -9.11 -23.42 5.90
CA LEU A 100 -9.84 -22.40 5.16
C LEU A 100 -10.88 -21.69 6.05
N VAL A 101 -11.74 -22.45 6.72
CA VAL A 101 -12.79 -21.92 7.60
C VAL A 101 -12.19 -21.18 8.80
N ASN A 102 -11.19 -21.76 9.46
CA ASN A 102 -10.50 -21.11 10.58
C ASN A 102 -9.75 -19.85 10.13
N GLY A 103 -9.14 -19.88 8.95
CA GLY A 103 -8.48 -18.72 8.36
C GLY A 103 -9.44 -17.56 8.08
N TRP A 104 -10.65 -17.84 7.60
CA TRP A 104 -11.69 -16.82 7.41
C TRP A 104 -12.24 -16.30 8.74
N ASN A 105 -12.49 -17.18 9.71
CA ASN A 105 -12.94 -16.78 11.05
C ASN A 105 -11.92 -15.85 11.74
N ALA A 106 -10.63 -16.17 11.65
CA ALA A 106 -9.56 -15.33 12.18
C ALA A 106 -9.55 -13.95 11.51
N LYS A 107 -9.66 -13.89 10.17
CA LYS A 107 -9.72 -12.60 9.45
C LYS A 107 -10.92 -11.76 9.84
N LEU A 108 -12.10 -12.36 10.00
CA LEU A 108 -13.30 -11.65 10.46
C LEU A 108 -13.11 -11.05 11.86
N LYS A 109 -12.42 -11.77 12.76
CA LYS A 109 -12.03 -11.24 14.07
C LYS A 109 -11.06 -10.06 13.93
N TYR A 110 -10.01 -10.21 13.12
CA TYR A 110 -9.05 -9.13 12.90
C TYR A 110 -9.70 -7.88 12.28
N ILE A 111 -10.72 -8.05 11.44
CA ILE A 111 -11.52 -6.94 10.92
C ILE A 111 -12.33 -6.28 12.05
N ALA A 112 -12.98 -7.07 12.91
CA ALA A 112 -13.75 -6.54 14.03
C ALA A 112 -12.90 -5.73 15.01
N ASP A 113 -11.63 -6.11 15.17
CA ASP A 113 -10.64 -5.42 16.01
C ASP A 113 -9.92 -4.26 15.27
N ASP A 114 -10.35 -3.90 14.05
CA ASP A 114 -9.70 -2.90 13.16
C ASP A 114 -8.19 -3.14 12.99
N ASN A 115 -7.76 -4.41 13.03
CA ASN A 115 -6.39 -4.85 12.82
C ASN A 115 -6.11 -5.07 11.33
N HIS A 116 -7.07 -5.61 10.59
CA HIS A 116 -6.89 -6.05 9.21
C HIS A 116 -7.86 -5.37 8.26
N ASN A 117 -7.35 -4.44 7.46
CA ASN A 117 -8.16 -3.62 6.56
C ASN A 117 -7.93 -4.01 5.10
N TRP A 118 -8.92 -3.78 4.24
CA TRP A 118 -8.79 -3.90 2.80
C TRP A 118 -8.80 -2.51 2.16
N ASN A 119 -7.63 -2.04 1.75
CA ASN A 119 -7.46 -0.69 1.22
C ASN A 119 -7.48 -0.71 -0.31
N PHE A 120 -8.20 0.23 -0.91
CA PHE A 120 -8.15 0.52 -2.34
C PHE A 120 -7.23 1.71 -2.58
N PHE A 121 -6.46 1.67 -3.67
CA PHE A 121 -5.60 2.76 -4.11
C PHE A 121 -5.70 2.89 -5.63
N LEU A 122 -5.97 4.10 -6.09
CA LEU A 122 -5.93 4.49 -7.49
C LEU A 122 -5.17 5.81 -7.61
N ALA A 123 -4.32 5.93 -8.61
CA ALA A 123 -3.65 7.18 -8.93
C ALA A 123 -3.29 7.24 -10.41
N VAL A 124 -3.08 8.45 -10.92
CA VAL A 124 -2.78 8.73 -12.32
C VAL A 124 -1.32 9.12 -12.46
N LYS A 125 -0.59 8.49 -13.39
CA LYS A 125 0.77 8.92 -13.71
C LYS A 125 0.71 10.32 -14.32
N PRO A 126 1.53 11.28 -13.88
CA PRO A 126 1.48 12.63 -14.42
C PRO A 126 1.82 12.61 -15.90
N HIS A 127 1.07 13.35 -16.72
CA HIS A 127 1.48 13.61 -18.09
C HIS A 127 2.83 14.34 -18.07
N LYS A 128 3.82 13.84 -18.83
CA LYS A 128 5.05 14.60 -19.07
C LYS A 128 4.64 15.95 -19.66
N LYS A 129 4.83 17.06 -18.92
CA LYS A 129 4.85 18.37 -19.56
C LYS A 129 5.98 18.29 -20.59
N ASN A 130 5.69 18.61 -21.85
CA ASN A 130 6.74 18.86 -22.83
C ASN A 130 7.68 19.89 -22.20
N CYS A 131 8.90 19.47 -21.88
CA CYS A 131 9.96 20.37 -21.48
C CYS A 131 10.13 21.30 -22.67
N SER A 132 9.67 22.55 -22.57
CA SER A 132 9.85 23.48 -23.67
C SER A 132 11.35 23.62 -23.90
N VAL A 133 11.78 23.69 -25.16
CA VAL A 133 13.19 23.89 -25.51
C VAL A 133 13.78 25.11 -24.77
N ALA A 134 12.95 26.11 -24.45
CA ALA A 134 13.33 27.27 -23.63
C ALA A 134 13.86 26.91 -22.24
N THR A 135 13.32 25.88 -21.56
CA THR A 135 13.78 25.47 -20.22
C THR A 135 15.15 24.79 -20.27
N LEU A 136 15.44 24.05 -21.35
CA LEU A 136 16.77 23.45 -21.56
C LEU A 136 17.83 24.50 -21.93
N VAL A 137 17.46 25.52 -22.71
CA VAL A 137 18.38 26.61 -23.10
C VAL A 137 18.78 27.46 -21.90
N THR A 138 17.86 27.78 -20.98
CA THR A 138 18.21 28.52 -19.76
C THR A 138 19.11 27.70 -18.82
N ALA A 139 18.90 26.39 -18.71
CA ALA A 139 19.75 25.53 -17.89
C ALA A 139 21.19 25.43 -18.45
N LEU A 140 21.35 25.38 -19.78
CA LEU A 140 22.68 25.39 -20.42
C LEU A 140 23.40 26.74 -20.26
N ALA A 141 22.67 27.86 -20.35
CA ALA A 141 23.25 29.19 -20.20
C ALA A 141 23.77 29.46 -18.77
N VAL A 142 23.09 28.94 -17.75
CA VAL A 142 23.51 29.09 -16.35
C VAL A 142 24.74 28.22 -16.05
N ALA A 143 24.85 27.03 -16.65
CA ALA A 143 26.02 26.16 -16.49
C ALA A 143 27.29 26.76 -17.12
N ASN A 144 27.16 27.44 -18.27
CA ASN A 144 28.30 28.03 -18.97
C ASN A 144 28.78 29.35 -18.35
N HIS A 145 27.99 30.03 -17.51
CA HIS A 145 28.43 31.23 -16.79
C HIS A 145 29.11 30.95 -15.45
N SER A 146 29.07 29.71 -14.95
CA SER A 146 29.80 29.33 -13.74
C SER A 146 31.25 28.89 -14.00
N GLU A 147 31.66 28.67 -15.26
CA GLU A 147 33.04 28.28 -15.60
C GLU A 147 33.97 29.49 -15.86
N ASP A 148 33.43 30.66 -16.18
CA ASP A 148 34.21 31.88 -16.50
C ASP A 148 34.55 32.75 -15.27
N ALA A 149 34.14 32.37 -14.06
CA ALA A 149 34.41 33.12 -12.82
C ALA A 149 35.63 32.63 -12.03
N SER A 150 36.46 31.78 -12.63
CA SER A 150 37.65 31.20 -12.00
C SER A 150 38.90 31.27 -12.89
N GLN A 151 39.28 32.48 -13.32
CA GLN A 151 40.66 32.85 -13.68
C GLN A 151 40.96 34.28 -13.20
#